data_AF-A0A919D1G0-F1
#
_entry.id   AF-A0A919D1G0-F1
#
_cell.length_a   1.000
_cell.length_b   1.000
_cell.length_c   1.000
_cell.angle_alpha   90.00
_cell.angle_beta   90.00
_cell.angle_gamma   90.00
#
_symmetry.space_group_name_H-M   'P 1'
#
loop_
_entity.id
_entity.type
_entity.pdbx_description
1 polymer ?
#
loop_
_entity_poly.entity_id
_entity_poly.type
_entity_poly.pdbx_seq_one_letter_code
_entity_poly.pdbx_strand_id
1 'polypeptide(L)'
;MTYGKKLRERIAGPGTTPLIGVYDMYSASIAAKHYDGMFVSGFGFAASYYGLPDIGFIAWPDMVAFVQRLRGAFPHHHLLVDIDDGYVDAEVACHVVEGLERIGASGVILEDQKRPRRCGHADGKQVLPLEEYLEKLHQVLETREDLVVVARTDATDEKDILHRAERLAATDADVILVDGVRSIEWIKRIRTVVGAKPLLFNQIAGGKSPRLSLGELADLGVDVAIYSTPCLFAAHEAMDSALAGLKAADGRLPEVDPTRGIGVKASTALLERNIARERRTPEGVGV
;
A
#
# COMPACT_ATOMS: atom_id res chain seq x y z
N MET A 1 16.31 -2.51 12.69
CA MET A 1 14.98 -2.27 13.32
C MET A 1 14.07 -3.40 12.90
N THR A 2 13.23 -3.98 13.77
CA THR A 2 12.55 -5.26 13.46
C THR A 2 11.29 -5.14 12.58
N TYR A 3 11.05 -4.03 11.87
CA TYR A 3 9.76 -3.79 11.20
C TYR A 3 9.50 -4.77 10.05
N GLY A 4 10.48 -4.98 9.18
CA GLY A 4 10.34 -5.93 8.08
C GLY A 4 10.26 -7.38 8.58
N LYS A 5 11.06 -7.75 9.59
CA LYS A 5 10.92 -9.05 10.28
C LYS A 5 9.49 -9.28 10.81
N LYS A 6 8.90 -8.31 11.51
CA LYS A 6 7.52 -8.40 12.01
C LYS A 6 6.51 -8.54 10.88
N LEU A 7 6.72 -7.86 9.76
CA LEU A 7 5.84 -8.02 8.59
C LEU A 7 5.98 -9.42 7.97
N ARG A 8 7.19 -9.98 7.83
CA ARG A 8 7.37 -11.38 7.40
C ARG A 8 6.65 -12.36 8.33
N GLU A 9 6.79 -12.20 9.63
CA GLU A 9 6.10 -13.03 10.63
C GLU A 9 4.57 -12.93 10.48
N ARG A 10 4.06 -11.72 10.21
CA ARG A 10 2.64 -11.51 9.96
C ARG A 10 2.15 -12.20 8.68
N ILE A 11 2.93 -12.12 7.60
CA ILE A 11 2.62 -12.74 6.30
C ILE A 11 2.67 -14.27 6.39
N ALA A 12 3.62 -14.82 7.14
CA ALA A 12 3.73 -16.27 7.36
C ALA A 12 2.66 -16.83 8.32
N GLY A 13 1.90 -15.96 8.98
CA GLY A 13 0.78 -16.33 9.84
C GLY A 13 -0.42 -16.88 9.07
N PRO A 14 -1.44 -17.37 9.78
CA PRO A 14 -2.64 -17.92 9.15
C PRO A 14 -3.48 -16.83 8.46
N GLY A 15 -3.98 -17.16 7.26
CA GLY A 15 -4.90 -16.32 6.48
C GLY A 15 -4.21 -15.21 5.69
N THR A 16 -5.01 -14.47 4.93
CA THR A 16 -4.51 -13.36 4.11
C THR A 16 -4.35 -12.09 4.95
N THR A 17 -3.15 -11.50 4.96
CA THR A 17 -2.85 -10.25 5.68
C THR A 17 -3.38 -9.03 4.89
N PRO A 18 -4.34 -8.24 5.44
CA PRO A 18 -4.83 -7.04 4.79
C PRO A 18 -3.93 -5.82 5.08
N LEU A 19 -3.61 -5.05 4.05
CA LEU A 19 -2.91 -3.76 4.14
C LEU A 19 -3.73 -2.67 3.44
N ILE A 20 -4.12 -1.64 4.18
CA ILE A 20 -5.10 -0.66 3.69
C ILE A 20 -4.42 0.56 3.08
N GLY A 21 -4.84 0.89 1.85
CA GLY A 21 -4.41 2.07 1.11
C GLY A 21 -4.73 3.35 1.83
N VAL A 22 -3.69 4.02 2.33
CA VAL A 22 -3.73 5.36 2.91
C VAL A 22 -2.96 6.31 2.01
N TYR A 23 -3.39 7.56 1.97
CA TYR A 23 -2.83 8.57 1.08
C TYR A 23 -2.39 9.85 1.80
N ASP A 24 -2.86 10.05 3.02
CA ASP A 24 -2.48 11.15 3.90
C ASP A 24 -2.53 10.71 5.38
N MET A 25 -2.17 11.61 6.30
CA MET A 25 -2.21 11.31 7.74
C MET A 25 -3.64 11.12 8.28
N TYR A 26 -4.64 11.76 7.67
CA TYR A 26 -6.02 11.69 8.15
C TYR A 26 -6.66 10.32 7.83
N SER A 27 -6.53 9.86 6.59
CA SER A 27 -6.89 8.51 6.15
C SER A 27 -6.17 7.44 6.96
N ALA A 28 -4.86 7.62 7.22
CA ALA A 28 -4.09 6.71 8.07
C ALA A 28 -4.64 6.64 9.50
N SER A 29 -5.02 7.79 10.08
CA SER A 29 -5.63 7.85 11.42
C SER A 29 -6.96 7.09 11.48
N ILE A 30 -7.75 7.13 10.40
CA ILE A 30 -8.99 6.37 10.29
C ILE A 30 -8.69 4.88 10.16
N ALA A 31 -7.79 4.49 9.25
CA ALA A 31 -7.43 3.10 8.97
C ALA A 31 -6.85 2.40 10.20
N ALA A 32 -6.02 3.09 10.99
CA ALA A 32 -5.39 2.58 12.21
C ALA A 32 -6.36 2.10 13.31
N LYS A 33 -7.63 2.52 13.27
CA LYS A 33 -8.66 2.02 14.20
C LYS A 33 -9.15 0.61 13.86
N HIS A 34 -8.89 0.17 12.64
CA HIS A 34 -9.52 -1.01 12.05
C HIS A 34 -8.49 -2.04 11.58
N TYR A 35 -7.28 -1.62 11.23
CA TYR A 35 -6.25 -2.48 10.67
C TYR A 35 -4.87 -2.11 11.21
N ASP A 36 -4.06 -3.13 11.48
CA ASP A 36 -2.68 -2.97 11.98
C ASP A 36 -1.65 -2.71 10.84
N GLY A 37 -2.11 -2.70 9.59
CA GLY A 37 -1.24 -2.59 8.42
C GLY A 37 -1.78 -1.64 7.36
N MET A 38 -0.87 -0.82 6.83
CA MET A 38 -1.13 0.21 5.85
C MET A 38 -0.33 -0.05 4.58
N PHE A 39 -0.99 0.12 3.44
CA PHE A 39 -0.36 0.29 2.15
C PHE A 39 -0.25 1.80 1.87
N VAL A 40 0.96 2.31 1.74
CA VAL A 40 1.20 3.71 1.39
C VAL A 40 1.05 3.82 -0.13
N SER A 41 -0.16 4.17 -0.56
CA SER A 41 -0.60 4.07 -1.96
C SER A 41 0.05 5.15 -2.83
N GLY A 42 0.73 4.76 -3.91
CA GLY A 42 1.24 5.68 -4.92
C GLY A 42 0.11 6.49 -5.57
N PHE A 43 -0.94 5.82 -6.05
CA PHE A 43 -2.13 6.48 -6.62
C PHE A 43 -2.71 7.50 -5.65
N GLY A 44 -2.96 7.07 -4.41
CA GLY A 44 -3.54 7.91 -3.38
C GLY A 44 -2.70 9.15 -3.12
N PHE A 45 -1.39 8.95 -2.94
CA PHE A 45 -0.44 10.02 -2.68
C PHE A 45 -0.35 11.00 -3.85
N ALA A 46 -0.28 10.52 -5.09
CA ALA A 46 -0.31 11.36 -6.30
C ALA A 46 -1.56 12.25 -6.34
N ALA A 47 -2.73 11.65 -6.12
CA ALA A 47 -4.00 12.37 -6.14
C ALA A 47 -4.11 13.41 -5.03
N SER A 48 -3.72 13.08 -3.80
CA SER A 48 -3.93 13.96 -2.64
C SER A 48 -2.82 14.99 -2.45
N TYR A 49 -1.56 14.65 -2.71
CA TYR A 49 -0.42 15.52 -2.44
C TYR A 49 -0.10 16.43 -3.63
N TYR A 50 -0.21 15.90 -4.85
CA TYR A 50 0.09 16.66 -6.07
C TYR A 50 -1.16 17.11 -6.82
N GLY A 51 -2.32 16.52 -6.58
CA GLY A 51 -3.51 16.76 -7.41
C GLY A 51 -3.35 16.18 -8.82
N LEU A 52 -2.50 15.17 -8.99
CA LEU A 52 -2.10 14.61 -10.29
C LEU A 52 -2.48 13.13 -10.42
N PRO A 53 -2.66 12.63 -11.65
CA PRO A 53 -2.90 11.22 -11.88
C PRO A 53 -1.66 10.36 -11.58
N ASP A 54 -1.92 9.08 -11.33
CA ASP A 54 -0.92 8.05 -11.01
C ASP A 54 -0.10 7.61 -12.25
N ILE A 55 0.82 8.48 -12.69
CA ILE A 55 1.66 8.27 -13.88
C ILE A 55 3.15 8.60 -13.63
N GLY A 56 3.59 8.51 -12.37
CA GLY A 56 5.00 8.64 -11.99
C GLY A 56 5.50 10.07 -11.74
N PHE A 57 4.63 10.97 -11.28
CA PHE A 57 5.02 12.33 -10.84
C PHE A 57 5.64 12.38 -9.44
N ILE A 58 5.48 11.32 -8.65
CA ILE A 58 5.91 11.30 -7.26
C ILE A 58 7.43 11.44 -7.19
N ALA A 59 7.90 12.47 -6.50
CA ALA A 59 9.30 12.58 -6.13
C ALA A 59 9.55 11.73 -4.89
N TRP A 60 10.56 10.87 -4.94
CA TRP A 60 10.89 9.98 -3.82
C TRP A 60 11.09 10.69 -2.46
N PRO A 61 11.65 11.93 -2.36
CA PRO A 61 11.81 12.57 -1.06
C PRO A 61 10.47 12.87 -0.38
N ASP A 62 9.43 13.16 -1.17
CA ASP A 62 8.08 13.41 -0.64
C ASP A 62 7.47 12.13 -0.06
N MET A 63 7.69 10.98 -0.72
CA MET A 63 7.27 9.67 -0.21
C MET A 63 8.01 9.31 1.09
N VAL A 64 9.33 9.49 1.13
CA VAL A 64 10.14 9.28 2.34
C VAL A 64 9.65 10.17 3.49
N ALA A 65 9.40 11.45 3.23
CA ALA A 65 8.88 12.38 4.23
C ALA A 65 7.48 11.97 4.73
N PHE A 66 6.62 11.44 3.85
CA PHE A 66 5.31 10.94 4.25
C PHE A 66 5.43 9.73 5.17
N VAL A 67 6.26 8.74 4.80
CA VAL A 67 6.51 7.54 5.61
C VAL A 67 7.10 7.90 6.97
N GLN A 68 7.97 8.91 7.04
CA GLN A 68 8.54 9.39 8.31
C GLN A 68 7.44 9.91 9.26
N ARG A 69 6.48 10.68 8.73
CA ARG A 69 5.33 11.17 9.51
C ARG A 69 4.42 10.01 9.94
N LEU A 70 4.14 9.06 9.03
CA LEU A 70 3.36 7.87 9.34
C LEU A 70 3.99 7.07 10.48
N ARG A 71 5.29 6.77 10.40
CA ARG A 71 5.97 6.03 11.45
C ARG A 71 5.92 6.76 12.80
N GLY A 72 6.08 8.08 12.80
CA GLY A 72 5.98 8.89 14.02
C GLY A 72 4.62 8.80 14.72
N ALA A 73 3.53 8.81 13.95
CA ALA A 73 2.16 8.70 14.50
C ALA A 73 1.73 7.24 14.78
N PHE A 74 2.25 6.28 14.02
CA PHE A 74 1.83 4.88 14.05
C PHE A 74 3.03 3.93 14.28
N PRO A 75 3.66 3.96 15.48
CA PRO A 75 4.91 3.25 15.75
C PRO A 75 4.80 1.72 15.68
N HIS A 76 3.58 1.16 15.75
CA HIS A 76 3.34 -0.28 15.76
C HIS A 76 2.74 -0.84 14.47
N HIS A 77 2.29 0.02 13.55
CA HIS A 77 1.63 -0.43 12.33
C HIS A 77 2.64 -0.86 11.27
N HIS A 78 2.27 -1.84 10.45
CA HIS A 78 3.04 -2.21 9.27
C HIS A 78 2.87 -1.16 8.17
N LEU A 79 3.96 -0.75 7.54
CA LEU A 79 3.96 0.22 6.44
C LEU A 79 4.58 -0.45 5.20
N LEU A 80 3.74 -0.84 4.25
CA LEU A 80 4.17 -1.32 2.93
C LEU A 80 4.09 -0.14 1.95
N VAL A 81 5.23 0.28 1.40
CA VAL A 81 5.34 1.52 0.64
C VAL A 81 5.40 1.23 -0.85
N ASP A 82 4.54 1.89 -1.64
CA ASP A 82 4.67 1.90 -3.09
C ASP A 82 5.85 2.79 -3.50
N ILE A 83 6.87 2.21 -4.14
CA ILE A 83 8.03 2.95 -4.64
C ILE A 83 8.07 3.00 -6.17
N ASP A 84 6.93 2.75 -6.81
CA ASP A 84 6.82 2.69 -8.27
C ASP A 84 7.90 1.73 -8.85
N ASP A 85 8.66 2.22 -9.84
CA ASP A 85 9.77 1.55 -10.52
C ASP A 85 11.13 1.75 -9.83
N GLY A 86 11.14 2.26 -8.59
CA GLY A 86 12.37 2.70 -7.92
C GLY A 86 12.84 4.09 -8.35
N TYR A 87 11.93 4.87 -8.94
CA TYR A 87 12.08 6.27 -9.33
C TYR A 87 12.96 6.58 -10.55
N VAL A 88 14.28 6.40 -10.49
CA VAL A 88 15.20 6.84 -11.58
C VAL A 88 15.91 5.65 -12.18
N ASP A 89 16.82 5.05 -11.40
CA ASP A 89 17.64 3.91 -11.77
C ASP A 89 17.82 3.00 -10.53
N ALA A 90 18.69 1.98 -10.65
CA ALA A 90 18.92 1.05 -9.56
C ALA A 90 19.60 1.71 -8.34
N GLU A 91 20.54 2.62 -8.55
CA GLU A 91 21.22 3.35 -7.46
C GLU A 91 20.24 4.20 -6.65
N VAL A 92 19.34 4.91 -7.33
CA VAL A 92 18.28 5.67 -6.67
C VAL A 92 17.29 4.74 -5.96
N ALA A 93 16.93 3.60 -6.55
CA ALA A 93 16.05 2.62 -5.91
C ALA A 93 16.67 2.11 -4.60
N CYS A 94 17.95 1.73 -4.61
CA CYS A 94 18.72 1.32 -3.44
C CYS A 94 18.76 2.43 -2.38
N HIS A 95 19.08 3.67 -2.78
CA HIS A 95 19.10 4.82 -1.87
C HIS A 95 17.76 5.05 -1.17
N VAL A 96 16.65 4.95 -1.92
CA VAL A 96 15.30 5.13 -1.35
C VAL A 96 14.94 3.98 -0.41
N VAL A 97 15.27 2.74 -0.77
CA VAL A 97 15.06 1.55 0.06
C VAL A 97 15.78 1.69 1.40
N GLU A 98 17.07 2.06 1.40
CA GLU A 98 17.81 2.32 2.64
C GLU A 98 17.15 3.44 3.45
N GLY A 99 16.76 4.55 2.80
CA GLY A 99 16.14 5.69 3.46
C GLY A 99 14.83 5.30 4.15
N LEU A 100 13.95 4.58 3.44
CA LEU A 100 12.68 4.08 3.94
C LEU A 100 12.87 3.07 5.08
N GLU A 101 13.82 2.15 4.95
CA GLU A 101 14.14 1.19 6.00
C GLU A 101 14.64 1.86 7.28
N ARG A 102 15.56 2.83 7.16
CA ARG A 102 16.11 3.60 8.30
C ARG A 102 15.04 4.38 9.05
N ILE A 103 13.98 4.83 8.39
CA ILE A 103 12.84 5.50 9.04
C ILE A 103 11.72 4.54 9.46
N GLY A 104 11.93 3.24 9.30
CA GLY A 104 11.05 2.20 9.80
C GLY A 104 9.90 1.81 8.88
N ALA A 105 10.05 1.91 7.56
CA ALA A 105 9.17 1.17 6.64
C ALA A 105 9.23 -0.34 6.96
N SER A 106 8.12 -1.05 6.76
CA SER A 106 8.07 -2.51 6.94
C SER A 106 8.38 -3.26 5.65
N GLY A 107 7.96 -2.70 4.51
CA GLY A 107 8.30 -3.21 3.21
C GLY A 107 8.13 -2.17 2.11
N VAL A 108 8.57 -2.53 0.91
CA VAL A 108 8.36 -1.76 -0.33
C VAL A 108 7.78 -2.65 -1.43
N ILE A 109 7.08 -2.04 -2.37
CA ILE A 109 6.67 -2.64 -3.65
C ILE A 109 7.48 -2.00 -4.76
N LEU A 110 8.25 -2.80 -5.49
CA LEU A 110 9.02 -2.39 -6.66
C LEU A 110 8.42 -3.02 -7.92
N GLU A 111 8.06 -2.21 -8.91
CA GLU A 111 7.44 -2.66 -10.16
C GLU A 111 8.40 -2.67 -11.36
N ASP A 112 8.07 -3.46 -12.39
CA ASP A 112 8.86 -3.61 -13.62
C ASP A 112 8.42 -2.68 -14.76
N GLN A 113 7.60 -1.66 -14.49
CA GLN A 113 7.16 -0.71 -15.51
C GLN A 113 8.29 0.16 -16.02
N LYS A 114 8.24 0.44 -17.33
CA LYS A 114 9.09 1.43 -17.99
C LYS A 114 8.42 2.80 -17.93
N ARG A 115 9.21 3.85 -17.73
CA ARG A 115 8.72 5.24 -17.82
C ARG A 115 8.38 5.67 -19.25
N PRO A 116 7.32 6.49 -19.46
CA PRO A 116 6.38 6.96 -18.44
C PRO A 116 5.44 5.84 -17.99
N ARG A 117 5.37 5.62 -16.67
CA ARG A 117 4.58 4.54 -16.07
C ARG A 117 3.09 4.90 -16.04
N ARG A 118 2.23 3.92 -15.79
CA ARG A 118 0.79 4.10 -15.61
C ARG A 118 0.30 3.30 -14.41
N CYS A 119 -0.84 3.69 -13.84
CA CYS A 119 -1.55 2.85 -12.88
C CYS A 119 -1.71 1.41 -13.42
N GLY A 120 -1.45 0.40 -12.60
CA GLY A 120 -1.43 -1.00 -13.06
C GLY A 120 -2.77 -1.55 -13.57
N HIS A 121 -3.88 -0.87 -13.28
CA HIS A 121 -5.20 -1.19 -13.84
C HIS A 121 -5.53 -0.42 -15.13
N ALA A 122 -4.67 0.51 -15.59
CA ALA A 122 -4.82 1.21 -16.86
C ALA A 122 -4.41 0.34 -18.07
N ASP A 123 -4.74 0.79 -19.27
CA ASP A 123 -4.27 0.20 -20.54
C ASP A 123 -2.97 0.86 -21.03
N GLY A 124 -2.23 0.16 -21.91
CA GLY A 124 -1.04 0.68 -22.56
C GLY A 124 0.21 0.74 -21.67
N LYS A 125 0.30 -0.11 -20.64
CA LYS A 125 1.49 -0.26 -19.80
C LYS A 125 2.67 -0.78 -20.63
N GLN A 126 3.86 -0.28 -20.32
CA GLN A 126 5.11 -0.77 -20.88
C GLN A 126 5.94 -1.32 -19.72
N VAL A 127 6.52 -2.50 -19.90
CA VAL A 127 7.43 -3.10 -18.91
C VAL A 127 8.85 -3.11 -19.44
N LEU A 128 9.81 -3.04 -18.52
CA LEU A 128 11.21 -3.21 -18.83
C LEU A 128 11.48 -4.64 -19.34
N PRO A 129 12.55 -4.84 -20.13
CA PRO A 129 13.12 -6.16 -20.32
C PRO A 129 13.30 -6.86 -18.97
N LEU A 130 12.93 -8.15 -18.88
CA LEU A 130 12.93 -8.86 -17.62
C LEU A 130 14.31 -8.84 -16.93
N GLU A 131 15.39 -9.05 -17.69
CA GLU A 131 16.74 -9.07 -17.11
C GLU A 131 17.17 -7.71 -16.54
N GLU A 132 16.74 -6.59 -17.15
CA GLU A 132 17.00 -5.24 -16.63
C GLU A 132 16.26 -5.01 -15.29
N TYR A 133 15.02 -5.48 -15.19
CA TYR A 133 14.27 -5.43 -13.94
C TYR A 133 14.87 -6.34 -12.86
N LEU A 134 15.31 -7.56 -13.23
CA LEU A 134 15.93 -8.49 -12.29
C LEU A 134 17.25 -7.96 -11.75
N GLU A 135 18.07 -7.30 -12.58
CA GLU A 135 19.31 -6.65 -12.13
C GLU A 135 19.01 -5.56 -11.08
N LYS A 136 18.03 -4.69 -11.34
CA LYS A 136 17.59 -3.68 -10.38
C LYS A 136 17.05 -4.31 -9.09
N LEU A 137 16.19 -5.32 -9.21
CA LEU A 137 15.60 -6.02 -8.07
C LEU A 137 16.70 -6.68 -7.22
N HIS A 138 17.69 -7.31 -7.84
CA HIS A 138 18.82 -7.93 -7.15
C HIS A 138 19.60 -6.90 -6.31
N GLN A 139 19.93 -5.74 -6.89
CA GLN A 139 20.64 -4.67 -6.15
C GLN A 139 19.82 -4.15 -4.95
N VAL A 140 18.51 -3.99 -5.11
CA VAL A 140 17.60 -3.61 -4.01
C VAL A 140 17.56 -4.70 -2.93
N LEU A 141 17.54 -5.97 -3.33
CA LEU A 141 17.52 -7.11 -2.40
C LEU A 141 18.84 -7.28 -1.64
N GLU A 142 19.99 -6.92 -2.23
CA GLU A 142 21.29 -6.91 -1.56
C GLU A 142 21.46 -5.71 -0.61
N THR A 143 20.80 -4.58 -0.94
CA THR A 143 20.92 -3.33 -0.17
C THR A 143 20.11 -3.35 1.14
N ARG A 144 18.93 -3.97 1.14
CA ARG A 144 18.07 -4.04 2.32
C ARG A 144 18.72 -4.83 3.46
N GLU A 145 18.40 -4.49 4.71
CA GLU A 145 18.77 -5.29 5.88
C GLU A 145 17.66 -6.27 6.27
N ASP A 146 16.55 -5.75 6.76
CA ASP A 146 15.38 -6.48 7.29
C ASP A 146 14.10 -6.16 6.51
N LEU A 147 14.08 -5.16 5.63
CA LEU A 147 12.91 -4.70 4.89
C LEU A 147 12.30 -5.80 4.01
N VAL A 148 10.97 -5.91 3.98
CA VAL A 148 10.25 -6.78 3.04
C VAL A 148 10.26 -6.16 1.63
N VAL A 149 10.62 -6.92 0.61
CA VAL A 149 10.53 -6.49 -0.79
C VAL A 149 9.47 -7.31 -1.51
N VAL A 150 8.43 -6.62 -1.97
CA VAL A 150 7.42 -7.16 -2.90
C VAL A 150 7.92 -6.89 -4.32
N ALA A 151 8.21 -7.95 -5.07
CA ALA A 151 8.52 -7.84 -6.49
C ALA A 151 7.22 -7.86 -7.29
N ARG A 152 6.94 -6.77 -7.99
CA ARG A 152 5.72 -6.57 -8.77
C ARG A 152 6.00 -6.65 -10.26
N THR A 153 5.14 -7.36 -10.99
CA THR A 153 5.10 -7.30 -12.46
C THR A 153 3.79 -6.72 -12.97
N ASP A 154 3.90 -5.82 -13.95
CA ASP A 154 2.79 -5.19 -14.65
C ASP A 154 2.58 -5.73 -16.07
N ALA A 155 3.26 -6.82 -16.42
CA ALA A 155 3.12 -7.47 -17.72
C ALA A 155 1.65 -7.82 -18.03
N THR A 156 1.28 -7.69 -19.30
CA THR A 156 -0.11 -7.91 -19.75
C THR A 156 -0.26 -9.09 -20.71
N ASP A 157 0.83 -9.54 -21.32
CA ASP A 157 0.83 -10.75 -22.15
C ASP A 157 0.83 -11.99 -21.26
N GLU A 158 -0.01 -12.96 -21.60
CA GLU A 158 -0.25 -14.15 -20.76
C GLU A 158 1.00 -15.01 -20.56
N LYS A 159 1.81 -15.20 -21.59
CA LYS A 159 3.04 -16.00 -21.47
C LYS A 159 4.10 -15.25 -20.68
N ASP A 160 4.22 -13.94 -20.92
CA ASP A 160 5.17 -13.09 -20.20
C ASP A 160 4.82 -13.02 -18.70
N ILE A 161 3.54 -12.87 -18.34
CA ILE A 161 3.09 -12.84 -16.93
C ILE A 161 3.60 -14.06 -16.14
N LEU A 162 3.36 -15.27 -16.65
CA LEU A 162 3.73 -16.49 -15.93
C LEU A 162 5.24 -16.67 -15.88
N HIS A 163 5.94 -16.35 -16.98
CA HIS A 163 7.40 -16.41 -17.01
C HIS A 163 8.02 -15.45 -16.01
N ARG A 164 7.54 -14.19 -15.95
CA ARG A 164 7.99 -13.21 -14.96
C ARG A 164 7.67 -13.66 -13.54
N ALA A 165 6.44 -14.09 -13.26
CA ALA A 165 6.06 -14.55 -11.92
C ALA A 165 6.98 -15.68 -11.42
N GLU A 166 7.32 -16.65 -12.28
CA GLU A 166 8.28 -17.73 -11.98
C GLU A 166 9.69 -17.17 -11.70
N ARG A 167 10.20 -16.29 -12.57
CA ARG A 167 11.53 -15.71 -12.46
C ARG A 167 11.68 -14.82 -11.22
N LEU A 168 10.66 -14.02 -10.91
CA LEU A 168 10.59 -13.21 -9.69
C LEU A 168 10.53 -14.12 -8.46
N ALA A 169 9.77 -15.22 -8.52
CA ALA A 169 9.68 -16.20 -7.43
C ALA A 169 11.02 -16.92 -7.16
N ALA A 170 11.90 -17.02 -8.14
CA ALA A 170 13.24 -17.59 -7.98
C ALA A 170 14.27 -16.64 -7.33
N THR A 171 13.96 -15.36 -7.13
CA THR A 171 14.85 -14.38 -6.45
C THR A 171 14.74 -14.44 -4.93
N ASP A 172 15.42 -13.56 -4.20
CA ASP A 172 15.25 -13.39 -2.74
C ASP A 172 14.11 -12.43 -2.35
N ALA A 173 13.28 -11.98 -3.32
CA ALA A 173 12.08 -11.22 -3.01
C ALA A 173 11.17 -11.98 -2.05
N ASP A 174 10.64 -11.30 -1.04
CA ASP A 174 9.85 -11.91 0.02
C ASP A 174 8.43 -12.27 -0.45
N VAL A 175 7.89 -11.47 -1.38
CA VAL A 175 6.50 -11.56 -1.83
C VAL A 175 6.42 -11.25 -3.32
N ILE A 176 5.57 -11.96 -4.05
CA ILE A 176 5.32 -11.70 -5.48
C ILE A 176 3.97 -11.03 -5.66
N LEU A 177 3.92 -10.01 -6.51
CA LEU A 177 2.68 -9.39 -6.98
C LEU A 177 2.63 -9.45 -8.51
N VAL A 178 1.58 -10.06 -9.05
CA VAL A 178 1.21 -9.92 -10.45
C VAL A 178 0.01 -8.98 -10.49
N ASP A 179 0.15 -7.80 -11.09
CA ASP A 179 -0.92 -6.80 -11.04
C ASP A 179 -1.95 -6.98 -12.17
N GLY A 180 -3.19 -6.54 -11.92
CA GLY A 180 -4.26 -6.57 -12.92
C GLY A 180 -4.77 -7.98 -13.30
N VAL A 181 -4.65 -8.95 -12.38
CA VAL A 181 -5.17 -10.32 -12.52
C VAL A 181 -6.68 -10.31 -12.79
N ARG A 182 -7.14 -11.01 -13.83
CA ARG A 182 -8.50 -10.87 -14.39
C ARG A 182 -9.52 -11.89 -13.91
N SER A 183 -9.08 -12.99 -13.29
CA SER A 183 -9.98 -14.07 -12.86
C SER A 183 -9.35 -14.93 -11.76
N ILE A 184 -10.19 -15.73 -11.09
CA ILE A 184 -9.74 -16.73 -10.10
C ILE A 184 -8.83 -17.78 -10.74
N GLU A 185 -9.11 -18.18 -11.98
CA GLU A 185 -8.26 -19.13 -12.72
C GLU A 185 -6.83 -18.59 -12.88
N TRP A 186 -6.69 -17.30 -13.16
CA TRP A 186 -5.39 -16.64 -13.24
C TRP A 186 -4.65 -16.66 -11.90
N ILE A 187 -5.34 -16.40 -10.79
CA ILE A 187 -4.74 -16.49 -9.45
C ILE A 187 -4.17 -17.89 -9.22
N LYS A 188 -4.92 -18.95 -9.58
CA LYS A 188 -4.46 -20.34 -9.46
C LYS A 188 -3.23 -20.63 -10.32
N ARG A 189 -3.20 -20.17 -11.57
CA ARG A 189 -2.05 -20.35 -12.47
C ARG A 189 -0.80 -19.64 -11.96
N ILE A 190 -0.95 -18.42 -11.45
CA ILE A 190 0.13 -17.65 -10.83
C ILE A 190 0.63 -18.35 -9.57
N ARG A 191 -0.27 -18.80 -8.68
CA ARG A 191 0.07 -19.57 -7.48
C ARG A 191 0.91 -20.81 -7.81
N THR A 192 0.56 -21.55 -8.88
CA THR A 192 1.31 -22.72 -9.34
C THR A 192 2.76 -22.38 -9.67
N VAL A 193 3.02 -21.32 -10.44
CA VAL A 193 4.40 -20.95 -10.84
C VAL A 193 5.18 -20.25 -9.73
N VAL A 194 4.50 -19.52 -8.83
CA VAL A 194 5.12 -18.86 -7.66
C VAL A 194 5.46 -19.87 -6.55
N GLY A 195 4.87 -21.07 -6.56
CA GLY A 195 5.27 -22.18 -5.69
C GLY A 195 4.83 -22.02 -4.23
N ALA A 196 5.77 -21.89 -3.30
CA ALA A 196 5.49 -21.65 -1.87
C ALA A 196 5.75 -20.20 -1.44
N LYS A 197 6.31 -19.36 -2.32
CA LYS A 197 6.62 -17.96 -1.99
C LYS A 197 5.31 -17.18 -1.74
N PRO A 198 5.27 -16.27 -0.76
CA PRO A 198 4.08 -15.46 -0.52
C PRO A 198 3.59 -14.72 -1.77
N LEU A 199 2.28 -14.79 -2.00
CA LEU A 199 1.58 -14.16 -3.11
C LEU A 199 0.71 -13.01 -2.59
N LEU A 200 0.86 -11.84 -3.19
CA LEU A 200 0.08 -10.65 -2.89
C LEU A 200 -0.94 -10.39 -3.99
N PHE A 201 -2.17 -10.05 -3.58
CA PHE A 201 -3.25 -9.67 -4.46
C PHE A 201 -3.66 -8.20 -4.23
N ASN A 202 -3.75 -7.42 -5.31
CA ASN A 202 -4.18 -6.03 -5.26
C ASN A 202 -5.69 -5.90 -5.49
N GLN A 203 -6.40 -5.37 -4.50
CA GLN A 203 -7.83 -5.06 -4.58
C GLN A 203 -8.05 -3.58 -4.85
N ILE A 204 -8.69 -3.26 -5.99
CA ILE A 204 -9.12 -1.91 -6.33
C ILE A 204 -10.56 -1.92 -6.84
N ALA A 205 -11.38 -1.00 -6.35
CA ALA A 205 -12.75 -0.84 -6.83
C ALA A 205 -12.75 -0.25 -8.25
N GLY A 206 -13.57 -0.80 -9.14
CA GLY A 206 -13.64 -0.37 -10.54
C GLY A 206 -12.45 -0.81 -11.41
N GLY A 207 -11.55 -1.65 -10.88
CA GLY A 207 -10.44 -2.22 -11.64
C GLY A 207 -10.78 -3.49 -12.41
N LYS A 208 -9.74 -4.10 -12.98
CA LYS A 208 -9.80 -5.32 -13.79
C LYS A 208 -9.94 -6.63 -12.98
N SER A 209 -9.73 -6.56 -11.67
CA SER A 209 -9.60 -7.75 -10.81
C SER A 209 -10.90 -8.16 -10.15
N PRO A 210 -11.13 -9.47 -9.92
CA PRO A 210 -12.32 -9.95 -9.22
C PRO A 210 -12.33 -9.43 -7.78
N ARG A 211 -13.54 -9.17 -7.25
CA ARG A 211 -13.75 -8.79 -5.84
C ARG A 211 -13.81 -10.05 -5.00
N LEU A 212 -12.86 -10.24 -4.09
CA LEU A 212 -12.72 -11.43 -3.26
C LEU A 212 -12.56 -11.03 -1.79
N SER A 213 -13.22 -11.79 -0.91
CA SER A 213 -13.02 -11.70 0.53
C SER A 213 -11.65 -12.23 0.94
N LEU A 214 -11.19 -11.90 2.15
CA LEU A 214 -9.94 -12.44 2.67
C LEU A 214 -9.98 -13.97 2.82
N GLY A 215 -11.14 -14.55 3.12
CA GLY A 215 -11.32 -16.01 3.18
C GLY A 215 -11.15 -16.66 1.81
N GLU A 216 -11.81 -16.10 0.78
CA GLU A 216 -11.64 -16.59 -0.60
C GLU A 216 -10.20 -16.43 -1.10
N LEU A 217 -9.51 -15.34 -0.74
CA LEU A 217 -8.10 -15.15 -1.07
C LEU A 217 -7.21 -16.19 -0.37
N ALA A 218 -7.45 -16.46 0.91
CA ALA A 218 -6.72 -17.48 1.65
C ALA A 218 -6.92 -18.88 1.05
N ASP A 219 -8.15 -19.24 0.66
CA ASP A 219 -8.47 -20.51 -0.02
C ASP A 219 -7.77 -20.65 -1.37
N LEU A 220 -7.40 -19.53 -2.01
CA LEU A 220 -6.64 -19.48 -3.26
C LEU A 220 -5.12 -19.45 -3.05
N GLY A 221 -4.64 -19.50 -1.80
CA GLY A 221 -3.22 -19.44 -1.47
C GLY A 221 -2.60 -18.06 -1.65
N VAL A 222 -3.39 -17.00 -1.44
CA VAL A 222 -2.94 -15.61 -1.38
C VAL A 222 -2.66 -15.23 0.07
N ASP A 223 -1.44 -14.79 0.33
CA ASP A 223 -0.92 -14.52 1.68
C ASP A 223 -1.11 -13.05 2.09
N VAL A 224 -1.17 -12.13 1.11
CA VAL A 224 -1.31 -10.69 1.36
C VAL A 224 -2.36 -10.08 0.45
N ALA A 225 -3.19 -9.18 0.98
CA ALA A 225 -4.11 -8.36 0.21
C ALA A 225 -3.82 -6.88 0.46
N ILE A 226 -3.50 -6.13 -0.59
CA ILE A 226 -3.47 -4.66 -0.51
C ILE A 226 -4.79 -4.11 -1.03
N TYR A 227 -5.30 -3.06 -0.40
CA TYR A 227 -6.46 -2.33 -0.89
C TYR A 227 -6.02 -0.96 -1.37
N SER A 228 -5.97 -0.72 -2.68
CA SER A 228 -5.27 0.46 -3.22
C SER A 228 -5.88 1.81 -2.83
N THR A 229 -7.20 1.96 -2.99
CA THR A 229 -7.88 3.27 -2.86
C THR A 229 -9.16 3.28 -1.98
N PRO A 230 -9.34 2.40 -0.98
CA PRO A 230 -10.59 2.35 -0.22
C PRO A 230 -10.89 3.67 0.50
N CYS A 231 -9.87 4.32 1.08
CA CYS A 231 -10.04 5.61 1.73
C CYS A 231 -10.26 6.74 0.72
N LEU A 232 -9.50 6.77 -0.38
CA LEU A 232 -9.56 7.86 -1.36
C LEU A 232 -10.92 7.95 -2.04
N PHE A 233 -11.44 6.82 -2.52
CA PHE A 233 -12.71 6.82 -3.26
C PHE A 233 -13.89 7.12 -2.33
N ALA A 234 -13.88 6.60 -1.11
CA ALA A 234 -14.88 6.95 -0.10
C ALA A 234 -14.84 8.44 0.26
N ALA A 235 -13.63 9.01 0.41
CA ALA A 235 -13.47 10.43 0.68
C ALA A 235 -13.98 11.29 -0.48
N HIS A 236 -13.68 10.93 -1.73
CA HIS A 236 -14.18 11.62 -2.92
C HIS A 236 -15.70 11.66 -2.91
N GLU A 237 -16.36 10.51 -2.82
CA GLU A 237 -17.84 10.44 -2.82
C GLU A 237 -18.46 11.27 -1.69
N ALA A 238 -17.91 11.18 -0.47
CA ALA A 238 -18.40 11.93 0.67
C ALA A 238 -18.20 13.45 0.52
N MET A 239 -17.04 13.89 0.02
CA MET A 239 -16.76 15.30 -0.23
C MET A 239 -17.68 15.87 -1.33
N ASP A 240 -17.85 15.15 -2.43
CA ASP A 240 -18.72 15.58 -3.53
C ASP A 240 -20.17 15.72 -3.06
N SER A 241 -20.68 14.71 -2.35
CA SER A 241 -22.02 14.74 -1.75
C SER A 241 -22.19 15.91 -0.76
N ALA A 242 -21.21 16.14 0.11
CA ALA A 242 -21.24 17.23 1.08
C ALA A 242 -21.24 18.61 0.41
N LEU A 243 -20.43 18.81 -0.64
CA LEU A 243 -20.38 20.07 -1.39
C LEU A 243 -21.65 20.30 -2.21
N ALA A 244 -22.23 19.26 -2.81
CA ALA A 244 -23.53 19.34 -3.48
C ALA A 244 -24.64 19.75 -2.50
N GLY A 245 -24.67 19.12 -1.31
CA GLY A 245 -25.59 19.46 -0.24
C GLY A 245 -25.42 20.90 0.26
N LEU A 246 -24.17 21.34 0.46
CA LEU A 246 -23.86 22.70 0.88
C LEU A 246 -24.34 23.74 -0.14
N LYS A 247 -24.14 23.47 -1.43
CA LYS A 247 -24.62 24.33 -2.52
C LYS A 247 -26.15 24.39 -2.55
N ALA A 248 -26.84 23.26 -2.38
CA ALA A 248 -28.30 23.21 -2.34
C ALA A 248 -28.88 23.94 -1.11
N ALA A 249 -28.13 23.98 -0.01
CA ALA A 249 -28.50 24.65 1.23
C ALA A 249 -28.05 26.13 1.30
N ASP A 250 -27.62 26.72 0.18
CA ASP A 250 -27.12 28.10 0.09
C ASP A 250 -26.00 28.39 1.12
N GLY A 251 -25.03 27.49 1.21
CA GLY A 251 -23.89 27.62 2.11
C GLY A 251 -24.17 27.29 3.58
N ARG A 252 -25.39 26.87 3.93
CA ARG A 252 -25.71 26.43 5.29
C ARG A 252 -25.15 25.02 5.54
N LEU A 253 -24.26 24.90 6.53
CA LEU A 253 -23.73 23.61 6.99
C LEU A 253 -24.86 22.76 7.62
N PRO A 254 -24.81 21.43 7.46
CA PRO A 254 -25.78 20.54 8.10
C PRO A 254 -25.63 20.56 9.62
N GLU A 255 -26.74 20.33 10.34
CA GLU A 255 -26.66 20.04 11.76
C GLU A 255 -25.92 18.72 11.99
N VAL A 256 -25.03 18.70 12.98
CA VAL A 256 -24.25 17.50 13.31
C VAL A 256 -25.06 16.65 14.28
N ASP A 257 -25.45 15.44 13.86
CA ASP A 257 -26.00 14.43 14.76
C ASP A 257 -24.96 14.10 15.85
N PRO A 258 -25.25 14.33 17.15
CA PRO A 258 -24.29 14.07 18.22
C PRO A 258 -23.90 12.59 18.39
N THR A 259 -24.70 11.67 17.84
CA THR A 259 -24.54 10.21 17.98
C THR A 259 -23.92 9.55 16.76
N ARG A 260 -24.08 10.15 15.57
CA ARG A 260 -23.65 9.56 14.29
C ARG A 260 -22.83 10.51 13.42
N GLY A 261 -22.89 11.81 13.67
CA GLY A 261 -22.25 12.84 12.87
C GLY A 261 -20.77 13.01 13.21
N ILE A 262 -19.96 13.31 12.21
CA ILE A 262 -18.55 13.67 12.38
C ILE A 262 -18.46 15.20 12.42
N GLY A 263 -18.43 15.75 13.63
CA GLY A 263 -18.15 17.17 13.88
C GLY A 263 -16.73 17.41 14.41
N VAL A 264 -16.45 18.67 14.80
CA VAL A 264 -15.15 19.10 15.35
C VAL A 264 -14.67 18.17 16.45
N LYS A 265 -15.51 17.87 17.45
CA LYS A 265 -15.16 17.02 18.59
C LYS A 265 -14.68 15.62 18.17
N ALA A 266 -15.40 14.98 17.25
CA ALA A 266 -15.07 13.62 16.80
C ALA A 266 -13.78 13.61 15.98
N SER A 267 -13.58 14.60 15.11
CA SER A 267 -12.37 14.74 14.30
C SER A 267 -11.14 15.07 15.16
N THR A 268 -11.26 15.99 16.12
CA THR A 268 -10.18 16.30 17.07
C THR A 268 -9.81 15.07 17.91
N ALA A 269 -10.80 14.36 18.46
CA ALA A 269 -10.55 13.14 19.25
C ALA A 269 -9.90 12.01 18.44
N LEU A 270 -10.09 11.97 17.12
CA LEU A 270 -9.35 11.06 16.24
C LEU A 270 -7.87 11.43 16.19
N LEU A 271 -7.56 12.70 15.99
CA LEU A 271 -6.19 13.20 15.79
C LEU A 271 -5.38 13.27 17.09
N GLU A 272 -6.03 13.50 18.22
CA GLU A 272 -5.38 13.46 19.54
C GLU A 272 -4.74 12.09 19.83
N ARG A 273 -5.24 11.01 19.24
CA ARG A 273 -4.65 9.66 19.36
C ARG A 273 -3.26 9.56 18.74
N ASN A 274 -2.94 10.40 17.76
CA ASN A 274 -1.63 10.42 17.10
C ASN A 274 -0.56 11.10 17.96
N ILE A 275 -0.96 11.83 19.00
CA ILE A 275 -0.04 12.42 19.96
C ILE A 275 0.44 11.25 20.83
N ALA A 276 1.62 10.70 20.51
CA ALA A 276 2.24 9.51 21.10
C ALA A 276 2.51 9.54 22.63
N ARG A 277 1.85 10.42 23.36
CA ARG A 277 1.78 10.40 24.82
C ARG A 277 0.54 9.60 25.20
N GLU A 278 0.67 8.28 25.22
CA GLU A 278 0.00 7.54 26.27
C GLU A 278 0.49 8.17 27.57
N ARG A 279 -0.28 9.12 28.12
CA ARG A 279 -0.17 9.44 29.54
C ARG A 279 -0.42 8.11 30.20
N ARG A 280 0.64 7.43 30.64
CA ARG A 280 0.53 6.38 31.65
C ARG A 280 -0.32 7.01 32.74
N THR A 281 -1.59 6.62 32.84
CA THR A 281 -2.37 6.92 34.01
C THR A 281 -1.52 6.40 35.16
N PRO A 282 -1.12 7.24 36.14
CA PRO A 282 -0.41 6.72 37.28
C PRO A 282 -1.33 5.66 37.88
N GLU A 283 -0.94 4.38 37.81
CA GLU A 283 -1.57 3.35 38.61
C GLU A 283 -1.56 3.88 40.05
N GLY A 284 -2.74 3.86 40.67
CA GLY A 284 -3.03 4.56 41.90
C GLY A 284 -1.98 4.31 42.96
N VAL A 285 -1.20 5.34 43.27
CA VAL A 285 -0.68 5.51 44.62
C VAL A 285 -1.88 5.88 45.48
N GLY A 286 -2.42 4.90 46.18
CA GLY A 286 -3.63 5.04 46.99
C GLY A 286 -3.71 3.98 48.08
N VAL A 287 -2.90 4.22 49.12
CA VAL A 287 -3.03 3.87 50.56
C VAL A 287 -3.65 2.52 50.92
#